data_AF-A0A840UHV0-F1
#
_entry.id   AF-A0A840UHV0-F1
#
_cell.length_a   1.000
_cell.length_b   1.000
_cell.length_c   1.000
_cell.angle_alpha   90.00
_cell.angle_beta   90.00
_cell.angle_gamma   90.00
#
_symmetry.space_group_name_H-M   'P 1'
#
loop_
_entity.id
_entity.type
_entity.pdbx_description
1 polymer ?
#
loop_
_entity_poly.entity_id
_entity_poly.type
_entity_poly.pdbx_seq_one_letter_code
_entity_poly.pdbx_strand_id
1 'polypeptide(L)'
;MKKFVFQLETFLKISRMEREKAEVALFAVKKKLYEQEQQLILLNKELDDGLLEYEETLQQGTVNVNVLKIYGDFFSWQRYQIDKQKEDIGKTKAEEKQCLETLLKYEKKVKSVEEIRQKRFDEYKLEALAEEQKEIDEIGLQMHIRKALTEDL
;
A
#
# COMPACT_ATOMS: atom_id res chain seq x y z
N MET A 1 -17.73 35.16 -10.16
CA MET A 1 -16.71 34.10 -10.31
C MET A 1 -17.31 32.74 -10.67
N LYS A 2 -16.81 32.10 -11.73
CA LYS A 2 -17.16 30.73 -12.10
C LYS A 2 -16.51 29.74 -11.13
N LYS A 3 -17.16 28.63 -10.77
CA LYS A 3 -16.56 27.62 -9.88
C LYS A 3 -15.39 26.89 -10.58
N PHE A 4 -14.34 26.55 -9.83
CA PHE A 4 -13.27 25.68 -10.33
C PHE A 4 -13.82 24.28 -10.63
N VAL A 5 -13.56 23.78 -11.84
CA VAL A 5 -13.94 22.42 -12.26
C VAL A 5 -12.70 21.70 -12.77
N PHE A 6 -12.35 20.59 -12.12
CA PHE A 6 -11.20 19.79 -12.53
C PHE A 6 -11.64 18.67 -13.48
N GLN A 7 -11.21 18.76 -14.74
CA GLN A 7 -11.62 17.81 -15.79
C GLN A 7 -11.22 16.36 -15.52
N LEU A 8 -10.17 16.12 -14.72
CA LEU A 8 -9.67 14.79 -14.38
C LEU A 8 -10.14 14.30 -13.00
N GLU A 9 -11.20 14.87 -12.44
CA GLU A 9 -11.70 14.50 -11.10
C GLU A 9 -12.16 13.04 -11.02
N THR A 10 -12.90 12.56 -12.02
CA THR A 10 -13.30 11.15 -12.12
C THR A 10 -12.08 10.22 -12.22
N PHE A 11 -11.07 10.63 -13.00
CA PHE A 11 -9.83 9.86 -13.15
C PHE A 11 -9.01 9.80 -11.85
N LEU A 12 -8.96 10.91 -11.10
CA LEU A 12 -8.33 10.96 -9.79
C LEU A 12 -9.07 10.04 -8.81
N LYS A 13 -10.40 10.08 -8.79
CA LYS A 13 -11.22 9.20 -7.95
C LYS A 13 -10.96 7.72 -8.25
N ILE A 14 -10.99 7.33 -9.53
CA ILE A 14 -10.69 5.96 -9.94
C ILE A 14 -9.27 5.56 -9.53
N SER A 15 -8.28 6.45 -9.74
CA SER A 15 -6.89 6.16 -9.39
C SER A 15 -6.68 5.98 -7.88
N ARG A 16 -7.42 6.73 -7.04
CA ARG A 16 -7.43 6.54 -5.58
C ARG A 16 -8.06 5.20 -5.19
N MET A 17 -9.17 4.81 -5.83
CA MET A 17 -9.79 3.50 -5.60
C MET A 17 -8.85 2.35 -5.97
N GLU A 18 -8.12 2.46 -7.09
CA GLU A 18 -7.14 1.43 -7.48
C GLU A 18 -5.94 1.36 -6.52
N ARG A 19 -5.51 2.51 -5.98
CA ARG A 19 -4.52 2.55 -4.89
C ARG A 19 -5.02 1.81 -3.65
N GLU A 20 -6.24 2.09 -3.21
CA GLU A 20 -6.85 1.42 -2.05
C GLU A 20 -6.99 -0.09 -2.26
N LYS A 21 -7.40 -0.53 -3.46
CA LYS A 21 -7.43 -1.96 -3.78
C LYS A 21 -6.04 -2.60 -3.69
N ALA A 22 -5.00 -1.92 -4.16
CA ALA A 22 -3.62 -2.39 -4.07
C ALA A 22 -3.14 -2.46 -2.61
N GLU A 23 -3.53 -1.50 -1.75
CA GLU A 23 -3.25 -1.54 -0.31
C GLU A 23 -3.91 -2.74 0.36
N VAL A 24 -5.19 -3.00 0.07
CA VAL A 24 -5.91 -4.15 0.61
C VAL A 24 -5.28 -5.47 0.16
N ALA A 25 -4.89 -5.57 -1.11
CA ALA A 25 -4.21 -6.75 -1.64
C ALA A 25 -2.87 -6.98 -0.94
N LEU A 26 -2.06 -5.92 -0.76
CA LEU A 26 -0.80 -6.00 -0.02
C LEU A 26 -1.02 -6.45 1.42
N PHE A 27 -2.05 -5.92 2.10
CA PHE A 27 -2.38 -6.31 3.46
C PHE A 27 -2.75 -7.80 3.55
N ALA A 28 -3.55 -8.30 2.61
CA ALA A 28 -3.92 -9.72 2.57
C ALA A 28 -2.69 -10.62 2.41
N VAL A 29 -1.76 -10.26 1.52
CA VAL A 29 -0.52 -11.01 1.33
C VAL A 29 0.37 -10.96 2.56
N LYS A 30 0.50 -9.80 3.21
CA LYS A 30 1.26 -9.67 4.48
C LYS A 30 0.68 -10.51 5.60
N LYS A 31 -0.65 -10.56 5.71
CA LYS A 31 -1.33 -11.41 6.69
C LYS A 31 -1.03 -12.90 6.43
N LYS A 32 -1.18 -13.35 5.18
CA LYS A 32 -0.82 -14.71 4.75
C LYS A 32 0.64 -15.03 5.07
N LEU A 33 1.56 -14.11 4.78
CA LEU A 33 2.98 -14.28 5.08
C LEU A 33 3.23 -14.45 6.58
N TYR A 34 2.61 -13.61 7.40
CA TYR A 34 2.71 -13.72 8.85
C TYR A 34 2.21 -15.07 9.36
N GLU A 35 1.05 -15.53 8.90
CA GLU A 35 0.50 -16.84 9.26
C GLU A 35 1.43 -17.99 8.86
N GLN A 36 2.05 -17.90 7.67
CA GLN A 36 3.02 -18.88 7.22
C GLN A 36 4.31 -18.89 8.06
N GLU A 37 4.80 -17.72 8.47
CA GLU A 37 5.96 -17.62 9.35
C GLU A 37 5.65 -18.17 10.75
N GLN A 38 4.45 -17.95 11.29
CA GLN A 38 4.01 -18.58 12.55
C GLN A 38 3.94 -20.10 12.43
N GLN A 39 3.40 -20.63 11.33
CA GLN A 39 3.37 -22.08 11.09
C GLN A 39 4.78 -22.68 11.02
N LEU A 40 5.73 -21.97 10.39
CA LEU A 40 7.12 -22.41 10.35
C LEU A 40 7.73 -22.45 11.75
N ILE A 41 7.45 -21.47 12.62
CA ILE A 41 7.91 -21.49 14.01
C ILE A 41 7.38 -22.73 14.74
N LEU A 42 6.10 -23.05 14.57
CA LEU A 42 5.49 -24.24 15.18
C LEU A 42 6.15 -25.53 14.69
N LEU A 43 6.37 -25.68 13.38
CA LEU A 43 7.04 -26.87 12.82
C LEU A 43 8.47 -27.05 13.33
N ASN A 44 9.25 -25.96 13.46
CA ASN A 44 10.59 -26.06 14.03
C ASN A 44 10.54 -26.43 15.51
N LYS A 45 9.58 -25.89 16.26
CA LYS A 45 9.39 -26.27 17.66
C LYS A 45 9.03 -27.76 17.80
N GLU A 46 8.11 -28.27 16.98
CA GLU A 46 7.77 -29.70 16.96
C GLU A 46 8.97 -30.58 16.63
N LEU A 47 9.85 -30.13 15.72
CA LEU A 47 11.09 -30.82 15.41
C LEU A 47 12.04 -30.84 16.62
N ASP A 48 12.23 -29.72 17.29
CA ASP A 48 13.09 -29.60 18.47
C ASP A 48 12.56 -30.45 19.64
N ASP A 49 11.24 -30.38 19.90
CA ASP A 49 10.57 -31.19 20.93
C ASP A 49 10.70 -32.69 20.61
N GLY A 50 10.54 -33.09 19.34
CA GLY A 50 10.72 -34.47 18.90
C GLY A 50 12.16 -34.96 18.99
N LEU A 51 13.15 -34.09 18.81
CA LEU A 51 14.57 -34.41 19.02
C LEU A 51 14.86 -34.66 20.50
N LEU A 52 14.32 -33.83 21.40
CA LEU A 52 14.44 -34.03 22.85
C LEU A 52 13.80 -35.36 23.28
N GLU A 53 12.59 -35.66 22.81
CA GLU A 53 11.90 -36.93 23.11
C GLU A 53 12.71 -38.14 22.61
N TYR A 54 13.31 -38.02 21.42
CA TYR A 54 14.18 -39.03 20.86
C TYR A 54 15.43 -39.25 21.73
N GLU A 55 16.09 -38.18 22.18
CA GLU A 55 17.26 -38.26 23.07
C GLU A 55 16.91 -38.90 24.43
N GLU A 56 15.78 -38.54 25.04
CA GLU A 56 15.30 -39.15 26.27
C GLU A 56 15.01 -40.64 26.09
N THR A 57 14.37 -41.01 24.97
CA THR A 57 14.09 -42.42 24.62
C THR A 57 15.39 -43.22 24.46
N LEU A 58 16.42 -42.62 23.85
CA LEU A 58 17.73 -43.24 23.71
C LEU A 58 18.40 -43.49 25.06
N GLN A 59 18.33 -42.53 25.99
CA GLN A 59 18.94 -42.65 27.32
C GLN A 59 18.28 -43.71 28.21
N GLN A 60 16.98 -43.99 28.01
CA GLN A 60 16.24 -45.01 28.75
C GLN A 60 16.62 -46.46 28.37
N GLY A 61 17.40 -46.65 27.30
CA GLY A 61 17.96 -47.95 26.91
C GLY A 61 16.97 -48.94 26.26
N THR A 62 15.72 -48.55 26.07
CA THR A 62 14.63 -49.34 25.45
C THR A 62 14.51 -49.12 23.94
N VAL A 63 15.65 -48.97 23.25
CA VAL A 63 15.67 -48.67 21.83
C VAL A 63 15.71 -49.96 21.02
N ASN A 64 14.68 -50.20 20.20
CA ASN A 64 14.68 -51.25 19.20
C ASN A 64 14.68 -50.66 17.78
N VAL A 65 14.94 -51.51 16.78
CA VAL A 65 15.02 -51.09 15.37
C VAL A 65 13.73 -50.41 14.88
N ASN A 66 12.56 -50.81 15.39
CA ASN A 66 11.28 -50.21 15.01
C ASN A 66 11.15 -48.78 15.54
N VAL A 67 11.60 -48.51 16.77
CA VAL A 67 11.61 -47.16 17.35
C VAL A 67 12.50 -46.23 16.53
N LEU A 68 13.72 -46.68 16.17
CA LEU A 68 14.62 -45.90 15.31
C LEU A 68 14.00 -45.58 13.94
N LYS A 69 13.28 -46.54 13.35
CA LYS A 69 12.61 -46.34 12.08
C LYS A 69 11.47 -45.33 12.19
N ILE A 70 10.63 -45.43 13.23
CA ILE A 70 9.52 -44.49 13.47
C ILE A 70 10.05 -43.06 13.58
N TYR A 71 11.07 -42.82 14.39
CA TYR A 71 11.69 -41.50 14.52
C TYR A 71 12.35 -41.03 13.22
N GLY A 72 13.03 -41.93 12.51
CA GLY A 72 13.62 -41.62 11.20
C GLY A 72 12.59 -41.16 10.16
N ASP A 73 11.46 -41.86 10.07
CA ASP A 73 10.34 -41.51 9.19
C ASP A 73 9.69 -40.18 9.63
N PHE A 74 9.49 -39.99 10.94
CA PHE A 74 8.96 -38.76 11.53
C PHE A 74 9.83 -37.54 11.22
N PHE A 75 11.14 -37.60 11.48
CA PHE A 75 12.06 -36.49 11.21
C PHE A 75 12.18 -36.18 9.72
N SER A 76 12.16 -37.21 8.88
CA SER A 76 12.15 -37.03 7.42
C SER A 76 10.90 -36.30 6.97
N TRP A 77 9.74 -36.65 7.52
CA TRP A 77 8.47 -35.98 7.22
C TRP A 77 8.43 -34.55 7.75
N GLN A 78 8.85 -34.30 8.99
CA GLN A 78 8.94 -32.95 9.58
C GLN A 78 9.84 -32.04 8.76
N ARG A 79 11.02 -32.52 8.36
CA ARG A 79 11.95 -31.77 7.52
C ARG A 79 11.34 -31.43 6.16
N TYR A 80 10.63 -32.38 5.54
CA TYR A 80 9.89 -32.13 4.31
C TYR A 80 8.81 -31.05 4.48
N GLN A 81 8.03 -31.08 5.58
CA GLN A 81 7.03 -30.04 5.87
C GLN A 81 7.68 -28.66 6.04
N ILE A 82 8.80 -28.58 6.79
CA ILE A 82 9.56 -27.36 7.00
C ILE A 82 10.08 -26.79 5.67
N ASP A 83 10.65 -27.63 4.82
CA ASP A 83 11.21 -27.20 3.54
C ASP A 83 10.10 -26.72 2.59
N LYS A 84 8.97 -27.42 2.54
CA LYS A 84 7.79 -26.99 1.79
C LYS A 84 7.24 -25.65 2.32
N GLN A 85 7.16 -25.48 3.64
CA GLN A 85 6.70 -24.24 4.26
C GLN A 85 7.62 -23.06 3.92
N LYS A 86 8.94 -23.28 3.91
CA LYS A 86 9.92 -22.27 3.48
C LYS A 86 9.75 -21.89 2.00
N GLU A 87 9.49 -22.87 1.13
CA GLU A 87 9.19 -22.61 -0.28
C GLU A 87 7.93 -21.75 -0.44
N ASP A 88 6.87 -22.09 0.29
CA ASP A 88 5.61 -21.35 0.24
C ASP A 88 5.75 -19.92 0.80
N ILE A 89 6.55 -19.73 1.86
CA ILE A 89 6.95 -18.39 2.34
C ILE A 89 7.70 -17.63 1.23
N GLY A 90 8.64 -18.29 0.54
CA GLY A 90 9.39 -17.69 -0.56
C GLY A 90 8.48 -17.20 -1.68
N LYS A 91 7.48 -17.99 -2.07
CA LYS A 91 6.46 -17.60 -3.06
C LYS A 91 5.64 -16.40 -2.58
N THR A 92 5.15 -16.43 -1.33
CA THR A 92 4.37 -15.31 -0.78
C THR A 92 5.19 -14.03 -0.64
N LYS A 93 6.49 -14.11 -0.34
CA LYS A 93 7.40 -12.93 -0.35
C LYS A 93 7.56 -12.35 -1.76
N ALA A 94 7.60 -13.19 -2.79
CA ALA A 94 7.58 -12.72 -4.17
C ALA A 94 6.25 -12.04 -4.53
N GLU A 95 5.11 -12.60 -4.10
CA GLU A 95 3.79 -11.97 -4.23
C GLU A 95 3.74 -10.61 -3.53
N GLU A 96 4.27 -10.50 -2.31
CA GLU A 96 4.32 -9.26 -1.54
C GLU A 96 5.07 -8.17 -2.30
N LYS A 97 6.22 -8.51 -2.89
CA LYS A 97 7.01 -7.58 -3.71
C LYS A 97 6.20 -7.08 -4.92
N GLN A 98 5.48 -7.96 -5.61
CA GLN A 98 4.63 -7.57 -6.75
C GLN A 98 3.49 -6.64 -6.32
N CYS A 99 2.87 -6.90 -5.17
CA CYS A 99 1.85 -6.02 -4.59
C CYS A 99 2.43 -4.65 -4.23
N LEU A 100 3.62 -4.60 -3.63
CA LEU A 100 4.32 -3.34 -3.33
C LEU A 100 4.61 -2.53 -4.59
N GLU A 101 5.14 -3.16 -5.64
CA GLU A 101 5.41 -2.50 -6.91
C GLU A 101 4.12 -1.93 -7.53
N THR A 102 3.02 -2.68 -7.44
CA THR A 102 1.70 -2.25 -7.92
C THR A 102 1.16 -1.06 -7.13
N LEU A 103 1.28 -1.09 -5.79
CA LEU A 103 0.87 0.02 -4.94
C LEU A 103 1.67 1.30 -5.27
N LEU A 104 2.99 1.19 -5.36
CA LEU A 104 3.87 2.31 -5.72
C LEU A 104 3.52 2.92 -7.08
N LYS A 105 3.13 2.08 -8.06
CA LYS A 105 2.66 2.56 -9.36
C LYS A 105 1.40 3.42 -9.23
N TYR A 106 0.42 2.99 -8.43
CA TYR A 106 -0.81 3.76 -8.23
C TYR A 106 -0.60 4.99 -7.36
N GLU A 107 0.28 4.95 -6.36
CA GLU A 107 0.68 6.12 -5.58
C GLU A 107 1.31 7.20 -6.47
N LYS A 108 2.28 6.84 -7.32
CA LYS A 108 2.89 7.77 -8.28
C LYS A 108 1.84 8.38 -9.21
N LYS A 109 0.89 7.57 -9.68
CA LYS A 109 -0.19 8.02 -10.56
C LYS A 109 -1.11 9.02 -9.85
N VAL A 110 -1.55 8.73 -8.62
CA VAL A 110 -2.39 9.64 -7.83
C VAL A 110 -1.64 10.96 -7.60
N LYS A 111 -0.38 10.88 -7.14
CA LYS A 111 0.45 12.06 -6.87
C LYS A 111 0.61 12.95 -8.11
N SER A 112 0.90 12.36 -9.26
CA SER A 112 1.03 13.10 -10.52
C SER A 112 -0.25 13.84 -10.90
N VAL A 113 -1.43 13.22 -10.72
CA VAL A 113 -2.71 13.86 -11.02
C VAL A 113 -3.05 14.95 -10.01
N GLU A 114 -2.69 14.76 -8.74
CA GLU A 114 -2.87 15.78 -7.70
C GLU A 114 -2.00 17.01 -7.93
N GLU A 115 -0.75 16.84 -8.37
CA GLU A 115 0.13 17.94 -8.76
C GLU A 115 -0.46 18.73 -9.94
N ILE A 116 -1.04 18.05 -10.94
CA ILE A 116 -1.74 18.71 -12.05
C ILE A 116 -2.96 19.49 -11.55
N ARG A 117 -3.75 18.88 -10.65
CA ARG A 117 -4.92 19.54 -10.05
C ARG A 117 -4.51 20.82 -9.31
N GLN A 118 -3.42 20.75 -8.54
CA GLN A 118 -2.92 21.90 -7.78
C GLN A 118 -2.51 23.04 -8.71
N LYS A 119 -1.71 22.74 -9.75
CA LYS A 119 -1.31 23.76 -10.74
C LYS A 119 -2.51 24.44 -11.40
N ARG A 120 -3.50 23.64 -11.83
CA ARG A 120 -4.75 24.18 -12.42
C ARG A 120 -5.55 25.03 -11.45
N PHE A 121 -5.54 24.68 -10.17
CA PHE A 121 -6.22 25.45 -9.15
C PHE A 121 -5.51 26.79 -8.87
N ASP A 122 -4.19 26.81 -8.90
CA ASP A 122 -3.39 28.03 -8.75
C ASP A 122 -3.57 28.96 -9.95
N GLU A 123 -3.60 28.42 -11.19
CA GLU A 123 -3.96 29.16 -12.41
C GLU A 123 -5.35 29.82 -12.27
N TYR A 124 -6.35 29.04 -11.87
CA TYR A 124 -7.71 29.54 -11.66
C TYR A 124 -7.79 30.68 -10.63
N LYS A 125 -7.01 30.61 -9.54
CA LYS A 125 -6.94 31.69 -8.55
C LYS A 125 -6.35 32.97 -9.12
N LEU A 126 -5.29 32.85 -9.93
CA LEU A 126 -4.66 34.01 -10.57
C LEU A 126 -5.61 34.67 -11.58
N GLU A 127 -6.33 33.88 -12.37
CA GLU A 127 -7.35 34.39 -13.29
C GLU A 127 -8.49 35.09 -12.55
N ALA A 128 -9.01 34.49 -11.47
CA ALA A 128 -10.05 35.09 -10.65
C ALA A 128 -9.59 36.43 -10.02
N LEU A 129 -8.37 36.49 -9.51
CA LEU A 129 -7.79 37.72 -8.97
C LEU A 129 -7.64 38.81 -10.04
N ALA A 130 -7.21 38.43 -11.24
CA ALA A 130 -7.08 39.36 -12.36
C ALA A 130 -8.44 39.89 -12.84
N GLU A 131 -9.48 39.05 -12.83
CA GLU A 131 -10.85 39.44 -13.16
C GLU A 131 -11.41 40.41 -12.10
N GLU A 132 -11.21 40.13 -10.81
CA GLU A 132 -11.58 41.03 -9.71
C GLU A 132 -10.86 42.39 -9.82
N GLN A 133 -9.56 42.39 -10.08
CA GLN A 133 -8.79 43.63 -10.23
C GLN A 133 -9.31 44.46 -11.41
N LYS A 134 -9.63 43.81 -12.53
CA LYS A 134 -10.21 44.48 -13.70
C LYS A 134 -11.57 45.09 -13.38
N GLU A 135 -12.43 44.38 -12.67
CA GLU A 135 -13.73 44.92 -12.22
C GLU A 135 -13.54 46.15 -11.31
N ILE A 136 -12.58 46.12 -10.38
CA ILE A 136 -12.25 47.25 -9.51
C ILE A 136 -11.77 48.46 -10.32
N ASP A 137 -10.86 48.24 -11.28
CA ASP A 137 -10.32 49.30 -12.12
C ASP A 137 -11.40 49.94 -13.01
N GLU A 138 -12.30 49.12 -13.57
CA GLU A 138 -13.45 49.60 -14.34
C GLU A 138 -14.41 50.45 -13.49
N ILE A 139 -14.72 50.00 -12.27
CA ILE A 139 -15.54 50.78 -11.31
C ILE A 139 -14.84 52.09 -10.95
N GLY A 140 -13.53 52.05 -10.68
CA GLY A 140 -12.73 53.23 -10.37
C GLY A 140 -12.74 54.26 -11.50
N LEU A 141 -12.57 53.81 -12.76
CA LEU A 141 -12.64 54.67 -13.93
C LEU A 141 -14.02 55.32 -14.10
N GLN A 142 -15.10 54.55 -13.90
CA GLN A 142 -16.47 55.11 -13.93
C GLN A 142 -16.70 56.16 -12.83
N MET A 143 -16.17 55.94 -11.62
CA MET A 143 -16.25 56.93 -10.53
C MET A 143 -15.48 58.21 -10.88
N HIS A 144 -14.27 58.09 -11.41
CA HIS A 144 -13.48 59.24 -11.85
C HIS A 144 -14.17 60.04 -12.95
N ILE A 145 -14.71 59.37 -13.97
CA ILE A 145 -15.46 60.01 -15.06
C ILE A 145 -16.68 60.76 -14.52
N ARG A 146 -17.46 60.14 -13.62
CA ARG A 146 -18.62 60.80 -12.99
C ARG A 146 -18.22 62.04 -12.20
N LYS A 147 -17.11 61.98 -11.45
CA LYS A 147 -16.63 63.10 -10.65
C LYS A 147 -16.20 64.28 -11.52
N ALA A 148 -15.48 64.02 -12.62
CA ALA A 148 -15.09 65.06 -13.58
C ALA A 148 -16.31 65.74 -14.23
N LEU A 149 -17.33 64.97 -14.61
CA LEU A 149 -18.57 65.51 -15.19
C LEU A 149 -19.40 66.36 -14.20
N THR A 150 -19.24 66.15 -12.89
CA THR A 150 -19.90 66.96 -11.85
C THR A 150 -19.10 68.19 -11.42
N GLU A 151 -17.79 68.23 -11.68
CA GLU A 151 -16.92 69.39 -11.38
C GLU A 151 -16.89 70.42 -12.53
N ASP A 152 -17.31 70.04 -13.73
CA ASP A 152 -17.46 70.91 -14.92
C ASP A 152 -18.86 71.59 -15.04
N LEU A 153 -19.69 71.54 -13.99
CA LEU A 153 -20.99 72.23 -13.85
C LEU A 153 -20.95 73.26 -12.72
#